data_AF-A0AAD4BNV9-F1
#
_entry.id   AF-A0AAD4BNV9-F1
#
_cell.length_a   1.000
_cell.length_b   1.000
_cell.length_c   1.000
_cell.angle_alpha   90.00
_cell.angle_beta   90.00
_cell.angle_gamma   90.00
#
_symmetry.space_group_name_H-M   'P 1'
#
loop_
_entity.id
_entity.type
_entity.pdbx_description
1 polymer ?
#
loop_
_entity_poly.entity_id
_entity_poly.type
_entity_poly.pdbx_seq_one_letter_code
_entity_poly.pdbx_strand_id
1 'polypeptide(L)'
;MVLTYSKTTTRASISSNVHRRPQRDVLSYNTDMTDLSSRNSTARRQMRAVRLQDKGRQGRLATWYTQDNNAGACGAYHTDNDLIGAMSSARYADSLCGRQVQITNTDNGNTVTVTIADDCPSCENENSIDLSIAAFQQLNSDLGAGVLPSQFPFLASFPVPFFADVLKQVSWAYIS
;
A
#
# COMPACT_ATOMS: atom_id res chain seq x y z
N MET A 1 57.27 65.79 18.96
CA MET A 1 58.43 64.92 19.28
C MET A 1 57.89 63.54 19.59
N VAL A 2 58.13 62.57 18.71
CA VAL A 2 57.56 61.23 18.80
C VAL A 2 58.44 60.39 19.72
N LEU A 3 57.87 59.77 20.74
CA LEU A 3 58.46 58.63 21.43
C LEU A 3 57.66 57.38 21.04
N THR A 4 58.41 56.37 20.62
CA THR A 4 58.01 55.01 20.27
C THR A 4 57.44 54.26 21.49
N TYR A 5 56.65 53.20 21.27
CA TYR A 5 56.97 51.81 21.64
C TYR A 5 55.83 50.81 21.33
N SER A 6 56.26 49.57 21.10
CA SER A 6 55.60 48.43 20.46
C SER A 6 54.65 47.60 21.36
N LYS A 7 53.71 46.87 20.75
CA LYS A 7 53.37 45.47 21.15
C LYS A 7 52.58 44.72 20.07
N THR A 8 52.95 43.46 19.92
CA THR A 8 52.52 42.41 18.98
C THR A 8 51.07 41.97 19.16
N THR A 9 50.36 41.59 18.08
CA THR A 9 49.34 40.51 18.05
C THR A 9 48.89 40.20 16.62
N THR A 10 49.04 38.94 16.25
CA THR A 10 48.55 38.29 15.02
C THR A 10 47.02 38.23 15.03
N ARG A 11 46.36 38.54 13.90
CA ARG A 11 44.95 38.15 13.72
C ARG A 11 44.62 37.86 12.25
N ALA A 12 44.08 36.66 12.05
CA ALA A 12 43.56 36.12 10.81
C ALA A 12 42.29 36.84 10.34
N SER A 13 42.10 36.83 9.03
CA SER A 13 41.10 37.57 8.27
C SER A 13 39.65 37.23 8.62
N ILE A 14 38.83 38.28 8.68
CA ILE A 14 37.38 38.31 8.92
C ILE A 14 36.63 38.09 7.60
N SER A 15 35.54 37.32 7.59
CA SER A 15 34.30 37.73 6.88
C SER A 15 33.07 36.92 7.30
N SER A 16 32.28 37.52 8.19
CA SER A 16 30.81 37.59 8.28
C SER A 16 29.95 36.46 7.68
N ASN A 17 29.38 35.62 8.54
CA ASN A 17 28.25 34.73 8.20
C ASN A 17 26.92 35.52 8.20
N VAL A 18 26.25 35.60 7.05
CA VAL A 18 24.84 36.00 6.92
C VAL A 18 24.03 34.80 6.43
N HIS A 19 23.04 34.41 7.24
CA HIS A 19 22.09 33.33 7.02
C HIS A 19 21.15 33.61 5.83
N ARG A 20 21.20 32.78 4.78
CA ARG A 20 20.12 32.64 3.78
C ARG A 20 19.92 31.17 3.41
N ARG A 21 18.64 30.77 3.33
CA ARG A 21 18.15 29.45 2.89
C ARG A 21 18.59 29.15 1.45
N PRO A 22 18.97 27.90 1.10
CA PRO A 22 19.03 27.50 -0.30
C PRO A 22 17.66 26.97 -0.76
N GLN A 23 17.20 27.54 -1.87
CA GLN A 23 16.11 27.04 -2.70
C GLN A 23 16.50 25.74 -3.41
N ARG A 24 15.46 25.06 -3.90
CA ARG A 24 15.51 23.86 -4.75
C ARG A 24 16.35 24.11 -6.00
N ASP A 25 17.35 23.27 -6.23
CA ASP A 25 17.91 23.06 -7.56
C ASP A 25 17.69 21.60 -7.96
N VAL A 26 16.87 21.44 -9.01
CA VAL A 26 16.60 20.19 -9.71
C VAL A 26 17.84 19.87 -10.53
N LEU A 27 18.74 19.04 -9.99
CA LEU A 27 19.82 18.47 -10.79
C LEU A 27 19.32 17.20 -11.49
N SER A 28 19.07 17.38 -12.78
CA SER A 28 18.90 16.32 -13.77
C SER A 28 20.09 15.37 -13.73
N TYR A 29 19.91 14.16 -13.21
CA TYR A 29 20.92 13.12 -13.25
C TYR A 29 20.71 12.28 -14.51
N ASN A 30 21.52 12.54 -15.54
CA ASN A 30 21.64 11.68 -16.70
C ASN A 30 22.13 10.31 -16.22
N THR A 31 21.26 9.30 -16.33
CA THR A 31 21.57 7.90 -16.07
C THR A 31 22.47 7.36 -17.18
N ASP A 32 23.76 7.25 -16.91
CA ASP A 32 24.59 6.24 -17.59
C ASP A 32 24.76 5.05 -16.62
N MET A 33 23.97 4.01 -16.89
CA MET A 33 23.62 2.95 -15.94
C MET A 33 24.44 1.68 -16.21
N THR A 34 25.78 1.77 -16.37
CA THR A 34 26.59 0.57 -16.66
C THR A 34 27.88 0.32 -15.85
N ASP A 35 28.42 1.22 -15.02
CA ASP A 35 29.81 0.99 -14.54
C ASP A 35 30.06 0.73 -13.02
N LEU A 36 29.08 0.73 -12.12
CA LEU A 36 29.39 0.47 -10.67
C LEU A 36 28.47 -0.50 -9.92
N SER A 37 27.75 -1.38 -10.61
CA SER A 37 26.88 -2.41 -10.00
C SER A 37 27.62 -3.67 -9.48
N SER A 38 28.95 -3.71 -9.60
CA SER A 38 29.70 -4.97 -9.44
C SER A 38 30.30 -5.23 -8.04
N ARG A 39 30.62 -4.23 -7.21
CA ARG A 39 31.53 -4.49 -6.05
C ARG A 39 31.06 -4.13 -4.65
N ASN A 40 29.87 -3.56 -4.44
CA ASN A 40 29.44 -3.20 -3.08
C ASN A 40 28.20 -3.97 -2.62
N SER A 41 28.40 -4.89 -1.67
CA SER A 41 27.36 -5.75 -1.08
C SER A 41 26.29 -4.96 -0.32
N THR A 42 26.64 -3.78 0.21
CA THR A 42 25.70 -2.86 0.85
C THR A 42 24.81 -2.14 -0.17
N ALA A 43 25.35 -1.70 -1.31
CA ALA A 43 24.57 -1.11 -2.40
C ALA A 43 23.57 -2.11 -3.01
N ARG A 44 23.95 -3.40 -3.14
CA ARG A 44 23.02 -4.46 -3.55
C ARG A 44 21.92 -4.72 -2.52
N ARG A 45 22.23 -4.68 -1.23
CA ARG A 45 21.24 -4.79 -0.15
C ARG A 45 20.30 -3.58 -0.12
N GLN A 46 20.82 -2.37 -0.30
CA GLN A 46 20.04 -1.14 -0.38
C GLN A 46 19.14 -1.13 -1.62
N MET A 47 19.65 -1.50 -2.80
CA MET A 47 18.84 -1.65 -4.01
C MET A 47 17.77 -2.75 -3.87
N ARG A 48 18.08 -3.87 -3.21
CA ARG A 48 17.07 -4.90 -2.91
C ARG A 48 16.01 -4.37 -1.94
N ALA A 49 16.41 -3.65 -0.89
CA ALA A 49 15.46 -3.03 0.05
C ALA A 49 14.58 -1.99 -0.65
N VAL A 50 15.14 -1.14 -1.51
CA VAL A 50 14.40 -0.17 -2.33
C VAL A 50 13.46 -0.88 -3.29
N ARG A 51 13.88 -1.97 -3.94
CA ARG A 51 13.01 -2.75 -4.86
C ARG A 51 11.91 -3.50 -4.11
N LEU A 52 12.15 -3.91 -2.87
CA LEU A 52 11.11 -4.48 -1.99
C LEU A 52 10.12 -3.40 -1.52
N GLN A 53 10.62 -2.20 -1.20
CA GLN A 53 9.79 -1.04 -0.86
C GLN A 53 8.95 -0.56 -2.06
N ASP A 54 9.52 -0.55 -3.26
CA ASP A 54 8.83 -0.20 -4.51
C ASP A 54 7.79 -1.26 -4.90
N LYS A 55 8.09 -2.55 -4.68
CA LYS A 55 7.08 -3.62 -4.77
C LYS A 55 5.95 -3.49 -3.75
N GLY A 56 6.20 -2.93 -2.57
CA GLY A 56 5.14 -2.60 -1.60
C GLY A 56 4.24 -1.49 -2.12
N ARG A 57 4.83 -0.43 -2.71
CA ARG A 57 4.08 0.73 -3.25
C ARG A 57 3.33 0.45 -4.56
N GLN A 58 3.83 -0.48 -5.36
CA GLN A 58 3.22 -0.93 -6.63
C GLN A 58 2.37 -2.20 -6.45
N GLY A 59 2.46 -2.83 -5.27
CA GLY A 59 1.78 -4.07 -4.94
C GLY A 59 0.33 -3.85 -4.56
N ARG A 60 -0.44 -4.94 -4.53
CA ARG A 60 -1.79 -4.93 -3.98
C ARG A 60 -1.66 -5.04 -2.47
N LEU A 61 -2.28 -4.12 -1.75
CA LEU A 61 -2.19 -4.03 -0.30
C LEU A 61 -3.58 -4.25 0.30
N ALA A 62 -3.63 -4.95 1.42
CA ALA A 62 -4.83 -5.08 2.24
C ALA A 62 -4.60 -4.37 3.57
N THR A 63 -5.44 -3.41 3.89
CA THR A 63 -5.50 -2.74 5.21
C THR A 63 -6.81 -3.11 5.91
N TRP A 64 -7.09 -2.49 7.06
CA TRP A 64 -8.37 -2.64 7.71
C TRP A 64 -8.98 -1.32 8.17
N TYR A 65 -10.31 -1.29 8.26
CA TYR A 65 -11.12 -0.17 8.69
C TYR A 65 -12.30 -0.62 9.57
N THR A 66 -12.91 0.35 10.25
CA THR A 66 -14.19 0.21 10.95
C THR A 66 -15.26 1.00 10.21
N GLN A 67 -16.48 0.48 10.16
CA GLN A 67 -17.62 1.21 9.57
C GLN A 67 -18.15 2.31 10.50
N ASP A 68 -17.85 2.24 11.80
CA ASP A 68 -18.29 3.21 12.83
C ASP A 68 -19.81 3.47 12.80
N ASN A 69 -20.59 2.43 12.48
CA ASN A 69 -22.04 2.48 12.33
C ASN A 69 -22.53 3.49 11.25
N ASN A 70 -21.73 3.69 10.20
CA ASN A 70 -22.10 4.42 8.99
C ASN A 70 -22.38 3.46 7.83
N ALA A 71 -23.20 3.91 6.88
CA ALA A 71 -23.34 3.18 5.62
C ALA A 71 -22.09 3.41 4.76
N GLY A 72 -21.61 2.34 4.11
CA GLY A 72 -20.57 2.47 3.09
C GLY A 72 -21.10 3.14 1.81
N ALA A 73 -20.21 3.42 0.86
CA ALA A 73 -20.55 3.99 -0.45
C ALA A 73 -21.59 3.16 -1.22
N CYS A 74 -21.69 1.86 -0.96
CA CYS A 74 -22.73 0.99 -1.50
C CYS A 74 -24.12 1.18 -0.88
N GLY A 75 -24.25 2.06 0.12
CA GLY A 75 -25.53 2.44 0.76
C GLY A 75 -26.04 1.47 1.82
N ALA A 76 -25.34 0.36 2.07
CA ALA A 76 -25.69 -0.61 3.11
C ALA A 76 -24.90 -0.36 4.40
N TYR A 77 -25.53 -0.65 5.53
CA TYR A 77 -24.87 -0.71 6.83
C TYR A 77 -24.33 -2.10 7.08
N HIS A 78 -23.07 -2.18 7.46
CA HIS A 78 -22.42 -3.41 7.88
C HIS A 78 -21.72 -3.21 9.23
N THR A 79 -21.48 -4.33 9.91
CA THR A 79 -20.70 -4.34 11.15
C THR A 79 -19.24 -4.64 10.86
N ASP A 80 -18.33 -4.28 11.77
CA ASP A 80 -16.91 -4.61 11.64
C ASP A 80 -16.62 -6.13 11.65
N ASN A 81 -17.64 -6.94 12.00
CA ASN A 81 -17.61 -8.39 11.99
C ASN A 81 -18.06 -9.01 10.65
N ASP A 82 -18.67 -8.23 9.76
CA ASP A 82 -19.08 -8.71 8.44
C ASP A 82 -17.86 -8.89 7.54
N LEU A 83 -17.88 -9.84 6.61
CA LEU A 83 -16.78 -10.05 5.67
C LEU A 83 -16.93 -9.12 4.47
N ILE A 84 -16.57 -7.86 4.69
CA ILE A 84 -16.66 -6.80 3.68
C ILE A 84 -15.29 -6.17 3.40
N GLY A 85 -15.21 -5.49 2.25
CA GLY A 85 -14.08 -4.63 1.90
C GLY A 85 -14.48 -3.38 1.12
N ALA A 86 -13.65 -2.35 1.25
CA ALA A 86 -13.69 -1.08 0.55
C ALA A 86 -12.68 -1.08 -0.60
N MET A 87 -13.14 -0.87 -1.83
CA MET A 87 -12.25 -0.83 -2.99
C MET A 87 -11.62 0.56 -3.12
N SER A 88 -10.35 0.65 -3.52
CA SER A 88 -9.74 1.94 -3.87
C SER A 88 -10.61 2.73 -4.85
N SER A 89 -10.80 4.03 -4.63
CA SER A 89 -11.63 4.89 -5.49
C SER A 89 -11.22 4.90 -6.96
N ALA A 90 -9.95 4.62 -7.26
CA ALA A 90 -9.47 4.50 -8.64
C ALA A 90 -10.04 3.29 -9.39
N ARG A 91 -10.61 2.33 -8.67
CA ARG A 91 -11.20 1.08 -9.19
C ARG A 91 -12.65 0.88 -8.75
N TYR A 92 -13.12 1.66 -7.78
CA TYR A 92 -14.49 1.60 -7.30
C TYR A 92 -15.48 2.00 -8.41
N ALA A 93 -16.62 1.31 -8.43
CA ALA A 93 -17.80 1.67 -9.19
C ALA A 93 -19.01 1.06 -8.49
N ASP A 94 -20.16 1.72 -8.52
CA ASP A 94 -21.39 1.23 -7.87
C ASP A 94 -21.80 -0.16 -8.37
N SER A 95 -21.42 -0.53 -9.60
CA SER A 95 -21.67 -1.87 -10.15
C SER A 95 -20.86 -3.01 -9.49
N LEU A 96 -19.89 -2.66 -8.64
CA LEU A 96 -19.12 -3.60 -7.83
C LEU A 96 -19.78 -3.91 -6.50
N CYS A 97 -20.70 -3.07 -6.03
CA CYS A 97 -21.41 -3.28 -4.77
C CYS A 97 -22.09 -4.65 -4.73
N GLY A 98 -21.90 -5.38 -3.64
CA GLY A 98 -22.45 -6.73 -3.46
C GLY A 98 -21.68 -7.83 -4.20
N ARG A 99 -20.67 -7.50 -5.03
CA ARG A 99 -19.81 -8.52 -5.64
C ARG A 99 -18.81 -9.05 -4.62
N GLN A 100 -18.47 -10.32 -4.77
CA GLN A 100 -17.48 -10.98 -3.92
C GLN A 100 -16.12 -11.05 -4.59
N VAL A 101 -15.07 -10.90 -3.79
CA VAL A 101 -13.69 -11.05 -4.20
C VAL A 101 -12.93 -11.91 -3.19
N GLN A 102 -12.16 -12.88 -3.70
CA GLN A 102 -11.26 -13.66 -2.87
C GLN A 102 -9.90 -12.96 -2.79
N ILE A 103 -9.45 -12.69 -1.58
CA ILE A 103 -8.20 -12.04 -1.24
C ILE A 103 -7.30 -13.07 -0.60
N THR A 104 -6.04 -13.13 -1.04
CA THR A 104 -5.01 -13.99 -0.46
C THR A 104 -3.90 -13.11 0.09
N ASN A 105 -3.48 -13.33 1.34
CA ASN A 105 -2.27 -12.76 1.88
C ASN A 105 -1.06 -13.53 1.31
N THR A 106 -0.16 -12.84 0.61
CA THR A 106 0.96 -13.50 -0.08
C THR A 106 2.09 -13.92 0.86
N ASP A 107 2.12 -13.43 2.09
CA ASP A 107 3.16 -13.78 3.07
C ASP A 107 2.90 -15.14 3.73
N ASN A 108 1.63 -15.50 3.95
CA ASN A 108 1.25 -16.73 4.67
C ASN A 108 0.31 -17.65 3.87
N GLY A 109 -0.25 -17.19 2.75
CA GLY A 109 -1.17 -17.96 1.90
C GLY A 109 -2.61 -18.04 2.40
N ASN A 110 -2.95 -17.37 3.51
CA ASN A 110 -4.33 -17.32 4.02
C ASN A 110 -5.23 -16.58 3.04
N THR A 111 -6.50 -16.99 2.97
CA THR A 111 -7.47 -16.42 2.04
C THR A 111 -8.78 -16.06 2.73
N VAL A 112 -9.41 -14.98 2.28
CA VAL A 112 -10.76 -14.57 2.71
C VAL A 112 -11.56 -14.16 1.47
N THR A 113 -12.85 -14.48 1.45
CA THR A 113 -13.79 -13.93 0.46
C THR A 113 -14.58 -12.83 1.11
N VAL A 114 -14.54 -11.62 0.53
CA VAL A 114 -15.26 -10.45 1.03
C VAL A 114 -16.24 -9.92 0.01
N THR A 115 -17.29 -9.27 0.50
CA THR A 115 -18.23 -8.50 -0.32
C THR A 115 -17.75 -7.06 -0.44
N ILE A 116 -17.73 -6.50 -1.65
CA ILE A 116 -17.44 -5.08 -1.84
C ILE A 116 -18.64 -4.26 -1.34
N ALA A 117 -18.40 -3.43 -0.34
CA ALA A 117 -19.44 -2.67 0.37
C ALA A 117 -19.14 -1.17 0.48
N ASP A 118 -17.94 -0.74 0.08
CA ASP A 118 -17.51 0.64 0.30
C ASP A 118 -16.47 1.12 -0.73
N ASP A 119 -16.28 2.43 -0.75
CA ASP A 119 -15.24 3.14 -1.49
C ASP A 119 -14.14 3.57 -0.50
N CYS A 120 -12.88 3.45 -0.91
CA CYS A 120 -11.71 3.80 -0.11
C CYS A 120 -10.89 4.90 -0.79
N PRO A 121 -11.18 6.19 -0.50
CA PRO A 121 -10.41 7.32 -1.03
C PRO A 121 -9.00 7.44 -0.46
N SER A 122 -8.77 6.90 0.74
CA SER A 122 -7.48 6.92 1.44
C SER A 122 -6.58 5.73 1.11
N CYS A 123 -7.04 4.79 0.29
CA CYS A 123 -6.28 3.61 -0.08
C CYS A 123 -4.96 4.00 -0.77
N GLU A 124 -3.86 3.36 -0.34
CA GLU A 124 -2.49 3.79 -0.68
C GLU A 124 -2.23 3.84 -2.19
N ASN A 125 -2.84 2.93 -2.95
CA ASN A 125 -2.80 2.93 -4.41
C ASN A 125 -4.10 2.36 -5.00
N GLU A 126 -4.23 2.43 -6.33
CA GLU A 126 -5.36 1.85 -7.08
C GLU A 126 -5.52 0.34 -6.89
N ASN A 127 -4.49 -0.33 -6.39
CA ASN A 127 -4.45 -1.76 -6.18
C ASN A 127 -4.74 -2.19 -4.74
N SER A 128 -5.06 -1.24 -3.87
CA SER A 128 -5.30 -1.47 -2.45
C SER A 128 -6.77 -1.74 -2.16
N ILE A 129 -7.02 -2.49 -1.09
CA ILE A 129 -8.35 -2.79 -0.56
C ILE A 129 -8.32 -2.63 0.96
N ASP A 130 -9.35 -2.00 1.52
CA ASP A 130 -9.49 -1.84 2.97
C ASP A 130 -10.51 -2.84 3.49
N LEU A 131 -10.17 -3.65 4.50
CA LEU A 131 -11.01 -4.75 4.95
C LEU A 131 -11.68 -4.44 6.27
N SER A 132 -12.88 -4.95 6.47
CA SER A 132 -13.43 -5.08 7.83
C SER A 132 -12.45 -5.82 8.76
N ILE A 133 -12.54 -5.53 10.06
CA ILE A 133 -11.72 -6.18 11.10
C ILE A 133 -11.76 -7.70 10.98
N ALA A 134 -12.96 -8.29 10.88
CA ALA A 134 -13.10 -9.74 10.79
C ALA A 134 -12.49 -10.31 9.50
N ALA A 135 -12.61 -9.62 8.36
CA ALA A 135 -12.00 -10.09 7.12
C ALA A 135 -10.47 -10.02 7.16
N PHE A 136 -9.91 -8.93 7.70
CA PHE A 136 -8.45 -8.81 7.87
C PHE A 136 -7.91 -9.89 8.81
N GLN A 137 -8.63 -10.19 9.90
CA GLN A 137 -8.23 -11.20 10.87
C GLN A 137 -8.17 -12.63 10.29
N GLN A 138 -8.94 -12.92 9.24
CA GLN A 138 -8.80 -14.18 8.49
C GLN A 138 -7.51 -14.24 7.68
N LEU A 139 -6.98 -13.11 7.23
CA LEU A 139 -5.70 -13.03 6.52
C LEU A 139 -4.51 -13.01 7.50
N ASN A 140 -4.65 -12.31 8.63
CA ASN A 140 -3.67 -12.26 9.71
C ASN A 140 -4.37 -11.91 11.02
N SER A 141 -4.24 -12.76 12.04
CA SER A 141 -4.87 -12.56 13.36
C SER A 141 -4.43 -11.27 14.07
N ASP A 142 -3.25 -10.75 13.74
CA ASP A 142 -2.71 -9.52 14.33
C ASP A 142 -3.05 -8.28 13.49
N LEU A 143 -3.98 -7.45 14.00
CA LEU A 143 -4.33 -6.15 13.42
C LEU A 143 -3.16 -5.15 13.46
N GLY A 144 -2.20 -5.36 14.37
CA GLY A 144 -0.99 -4.54 14.50
C GLY A 144 -0.07 -4.62 13.29
N ALA A 145 -0.24 -5.64 12.43
CA ALA A 145 0.41 -5.69 11.12
C ALA A 145 0.02 -4.49 10.24
N GLY A 146 -1.23 -4.02 10.36
CA GLY A 146 -1.77 -2.83 9.71
C GLY A 146 -1.97 -2.95 8.19
N VAL A 147 -0.91 -3.35 7.48
CA VAL A 147 -0.87 -3.50 6.03
C VAL A 147 -0.33 -4.88 5.70
N LEU A 148 -1.03 -5.61 4.85
CA LEU A 148 -0.61 -6.93 4.35
C LEU A 148 -0.41 -6.87 2.84
N PRO A 149 0.61 -7.55 2.29
CA PRO A 149 0.67 -7.78 0.85
C PRO A 149 -0.41 -8.78 0.47
N SER A 150 -1.17 -8.45 -0.57
CA SER A 150 -2.31 -9.27 -0.99
C SER A 150 -2.29 -9.58 -2.49
N GLN A 151 -3.06 -10.58 -2.87
CA GLN A 151 -3.42 -10.85 -4.24
C GLN A 151 -4.92 -11.12 -4.35
N PHE A 152 -5.55 -10.53 -5.35
CA PHE A 152 -6.93 -10.80 -5.74
C PHE A 152 -7.08 -10.46 -7.22
N PRO A 153 -7.90 -11.19 -8.00
CA PRO A 153 -8.19 -10.75 -9.35
C PRO A 153 -9.05 -9.48 -9.28
N PHE A 154 -8.81 -8.52 -10.18
CA PHE A 154 -9.76 -7.43 -10.32
C PHE A 154 -11.01 -7.94 -11.02
N LEU A 155 -12.18 -7.46 -10.56
CA LEU A 155 -13.49 -7.83 -11.10
C LEU A 155 -13.69 -7.51 -12.60
N ALA A 156 -12.73 -6.84 -13.23
CA ALA A 156 -12.66 -6.69 -14.68
C ALA A 156 -12.40 -8.01 -15.44
N SER A 157 -11.94 -9.08 -14.77
CA SER A 157 -11.52 -10.31 -15.47
C SER A 157 -11.97 -11.63 -14.82
N PHE A 158 -13.00 -11.64 -13.98
CA PHE A 158 -13.62 -12.92 -13.60
C PHE A 158 -14.67 -13.35 -14.63
N PRO A 159 -14.43 -14.40 -15.43
CA PRO A 159 -15.53 -15.33 -15.70
C PRO A 159 -15.96 -15.88 -14.33
N VAL A 160 -17.19 -15.56 -13.95
CA VAL A 160 -17.86 -16.10 -12.77
C VAL A 160 -17.55 -17.60 -12.59
N PRO A 161 -16.84 -18.03 -11.53
CA PRO A 161 -16.75 -19.45 -11.25
C PRO A 161 -18.12 -19.92 -10.76
N PHE A 162 -18.88 -20.52 -11.67
CA PHE A 162 -19.44 -21.87 -11.52
C PHE A 162 -20.12 -22.25 -10.18
N PHE A 163 -20.71 -21.31 -9.44
CA PHE A 163 -21.60 -21.63 -8.31
C PHE A 163 -23.07 -21.85 -8.73
N ALA A 164 -23.30 -22.12 -10.02
CA ALA A 164 -24.62 -22.53 -10.53
C ALA A 164 -24.77 -24.05 -10.71
N ASP A 165 -23.74 -24.88 -10.52
CA ASP A 165 -23.76 -26.27 -10.99
C ASP A 165 -23.59 -27.38 -9.93
N VAL A 166 -23.80 -27.11 -8.64
CA VAL A 166 -23.83 -28.17 -7.60
C VAL A 166 -25.26 -28.61 -7.21
N LEU A 167 -26.32 -27.90 -7.64
CA LEU A 167 -27.70 -28.29 -7.33
C LEU A 167 -28.44 -29.05 -8.45
N LYS A 168 -27.84 -29.27 -9.62
CA LYS A 168 -28.48 -30.05 -10.71
C LYS A 168 -28.13 -31.54 -10.78
N GLN A 169 -27.16 -32.03 -10.01
CA GLN A 169 -26.78 -33.46 -10.03
C GLN A 169 -27.52 -34.32 -8.99
N VAL A 170 -28.32 -33.75 -8.09
CA VAL A 170 -29.10 -34.52 -7.09
C VAL A 170 -30.58 -34.74 -7.45
N SER A 171 -31.05 -34.24 -8.59
CA SER A 171 -32.48 -34.36 -8.96
C SER A 171 -32.87 -35.65 -9.68
N TRP A 172 -31.96 -36.58 -9.98
CA TRP A 172 -32.29 -37.78 -10.78
C TRP A 172 -32.28 -39.09 -9.99
N ALA A 173 -32.00 -39.07 -8.68
CA ALA A 173 -31.94 -40.28 -7.85
C ALA A 173 -33.23 -40.58 -7.06
N TYR A 174 -34.35 -39.89 -7.35
CA TYR A 174 -35.60 -40.01 -6.58
C TYR A 174 -36.83 -40.25 -7.46
N ILE A 175 -36.74 -41.17 -8.43
CA ILE A 175 -37.92 -41.87 -8.97
C ILE A 175 -37.51 -43.32 -9.18
N SER A 176 -37.95 -44.19 -8.27
CA SER A 176 -38.02 -45.65 -8.42
C SER A 176 -39.39 -46.07 -7.93
#